data_AF-A0A3A8L1L7-F1
#
_entry.id   AF-A0A3A8L1L7-F1
#
_cell.length_a   1.000
_cell.length_b   1.000
_cell.length_c   1.000
_cell.angle_alpha   90.00
_cell.angle_beta   90.00
_cell.angle_gamma   90.00
#
_symmetry.space_group_name_H-M   'P 1'
#
loop_
_entity.id
_entity.type
_entity.pdbx_description
1 polymer ?
#
loop_
_entity_poly.entity_id
_entity_poly.type
_entity_poly.pdbx_seq_one_letter_code
_entity_poly.pdbx_strand_id
1 'polypeptide(L)'
;MGPITKQSVQKLFLAVPFALLAAGCGAELDGQGLPEDVQPEAAVAADAPESLAQVEQGVALGGTYWWGTSNNGNTTYTIGTTTGQTCFLTGVQGNLKPTVAGNWSSAGTYMSGGNWFVYVNHNNSKALGTGVQCLATSTGRTAEVTWRQGTAAKLLGAVTADRRCFLTRLEASTGAFTTGDDEVKVWNDGLNWYLGGDLSGTGGGRAMCVDVPTGQGSWLWGSGYGGGFTENLAYNPGGVACLLTGLGGPMTTSSFTDGVSIDYNSGTRYWEMTVVNGKRGYASCVK
;
A
#
# COMPACT_ATOMS: atom_id res chain seq x y z
N MET A 1 -5.11 58.41 -0.24
CA MET A 1 -3.81 58.87 -0.75
C MET A 1 -2.78 58.69 0.35
N GLY A 2 -1.65 58.05 0.04
CA GLY A 2 -0.50 57.88 0.95
C GLY A 2 -0.28 56.43 1.40
N PRO A 3 0.96 55.94 1.50
CA PRO A 3 1.39 54.70 0.84
C PRO A 3 1.83 53.61 1.82
N ILE A 4 1.82 52.34 1.39
CA ILE A 4 2.59 51.27 2.04
C ILE A 4 3.53 50.67 1.00
N THR A 5 4.81 50.96 1.21
CA THR A 5 5.99 50.56 0.44
C THR A 5 6.32 49.09 0.70
N LYS A 6 6.52 48.31 -0.37
CA LYS A 6 7.08 46.95 -0.30
C LYS A 6 8.58 47.04 -0.03
N GLN A 7 9.03 46.52 1.11
CA GLN A 7 10.45 46.31 1.39
C GLN A 7 10.91 44.96 0.83
N SER A 8 11.93 45.05 -0.02
CA SER A 8 12.79 43.97 -0.50
C SER A 8 13.64 43.41 0.65
N VAL A 9 13.72 42.09 0.77
CA VAL A 9 14.82 41.44 1.51
C VAL A 9 15.42 40.36 0.63
N GLN A 10 16.48 40.79 -0.05
CA GLN A 10 17.48 40.02 -0.76
C GLN A 10 18.28 39.20 0.27
N LYS A 11 18.31 37.87 0.13
CA LYS A 11 19.25 37.00 0.87
C LYS A 11 20.25 36.42 -0.11
N LEU A 12 21.40 37.06 -0.17
CA LEU A 12 22.67 36.54 -0.70
C LEU A 12 23.46 35.96 0.49
N PHE A 13 24.33 34.98 0.20
CA PHE A 13 25.47 34.42 0.97
C PHE A 13 25.35 32.88 0.98
N LEU A 14 26.37 32.07 0.68
CA LEU A 14 27.74 32.26 0.20
C LEU A 14 28.22 30.83 -0.15
N ALA A 15 28.79 30.64 -1.33
CA ALA A 15 29.53 29.43 -1.66
C ALA A 15 30.91 29.47 -0.97
N VAL A 16 31.38 28.33 -0.47
CA VAL A 16 32.80 28.12 -0.11
C VAL A 16 33.25 26.77 -0.67
N PRO A 17 34.32 26.75 -1.49
CA PRO A 17 34.98 25.54 -2.00
C PRO A 17 36.21 25.15 -1.14
N PHE A 18 36.98 24.15 -1.61
CA PHE A 18 38.27 23.58 -1.11
C PHE A 18 38.13 22.22 -0.39
N ALA A 19 38.94 21.18 -0.65
CA ALA A 19 40.14 21.04 -1.47
C ALA A 19 40.34 19.57 -1.90
N LEU A 20 40.92 19.39 -3.08
CA LEU A 20 41.63 18.18 -3.52
C LEU A 20 43.02 18.13 -2.87
N LEU A 21 43.47 16.94 -2.45
CA LEU A 21 44.88 16.59 -2.26
C LEU A 21 45.19 15.31 -3.04
N ALA A 22 46.36 15.31 -3.67
CA ALA A 22 46.81 14.39 -4.68
C ALA A 22 47.87 13.40 -4.16
N ALA A 23 48.01 12.29 -4.92
CA ALA A 23 49.24 11.60 -5.35
C ALA A 23 50.18 10.87 -4.37
N GLY A 24 50.57 9.66 -4.83
CA GLY A 24 51.79 8.89 -4.51
C GLY A 24 51.58 7.42 -4.93
N CYS A 25 51.97 6.94 -6.11
CA CYS A 25 53.31 6.62 -6.69
C CYS A 25 54.00 5.36 -6.11
N GLY A 26 54.34 4.42 -7.01
CA GLY A 26 55.42 3.42 -6.88
C GLY A 26 54.92 1.97 -6.78
N ALA A 27 54.84 1.16 -7.85
CA ALA A 27 55.85 0.66 -8.79
C ALA A 27 56.31 -0.78 -8.45
N GLU A 28 56.41 -1.55 -9.54
CA GLU A 28 56.73 -2.97 -9.70
C GLU A 28 58.09 -3.40 -9.13
N LEU A 29 58.20 -4.70 -8.83
CA LEU A 29 59.45 -5.44 -8.90
C LEU A 29 59.20 -6.83 -9.51
N ASP A 30 59.75 -6.99 -10.70
CA ASP A 30 59.98 -8.23 -11.45
C ASP A 30 60.79 -9.27 -10.66
N GLY A 31 60.56 -10.55 -10.97
CA GLY A 31 61.35 -11.63 -10.39
C GLY A 31 61.07 -13.05 -10.89
N GLN A 32 61.04 -13.25 -12.22
CA GLN A 32 61.54 -14.43 -12.96
C GLN A 32 61.09 -15.86 -12.60
N GLY A 33 60.55 -16.57 -13.61
CA GLY A 33 60.68 -18.03 -13.73
C GLY A 33 59.48 -18.76 -14.36
N LEU A 34 59.40 -18.78 -15.70
CA LEU A 34 58.70 -19.84 -16.47
C LEU A 34 59.63 -21.07 -16.56
N PRO A 35 59.14 -22.34 -16.73
CA PRO A 35 58.10 -22.68 -17.70
C PRO A 35 57.09 -23.78 -17.34
N GLU A 36 56.15 -23.94 -18.28
CA GLU A 36 55.44 -25.17 -18.69
C GLU A 36 54.18 -25.62 -17.94
N ASP A 37 53.04 -25.29 -18.59
CA ASP A 37 51.85 -26.10 -18.83
C ASP A 37 51.52 -27.25 -17.86
N VAL A 38 50.58 -27.00 -16.95
CA VAL A 38 49.59 -28.01 -16.53
C VAL A 38 48.23 -27.33 -16.30
N GLN A 39 47.25 -27.71 -17.14
CA GLN A 39 45.84 -27.35 -17.03
C GLN A 39 45.21 -28.00 -15.79
N PRO A 40 44.37 -27.30 -14.99
CA PRO A 40 43.98 -27.77 -13.66
C PRO A 40 42.74 -28.67 -13.68
N GLU A 41 42.84 -29.83 -13.02
CA GLU A 41 41.69 -30.67 -12.65
C GLU A 41 41.25 -30.27 -11.24
N ALA A 42 40.04 -29.72 -11.14
CA ALA A 42 39.50 -29.15 -9.92
C ALA A 42 39.18 -30.24 -8.89
N ALA A 43 39.96 -30.29 -7.81
CA ALA A 43 39.62 -31.03 -6.60
C ALA A 43 38.65 -30.20 -5.74
N VAL A 44 37.46 -30.75 -5.55
CA VAL A 44 36.38 -30.24 -4.69
C VAL A 44 36.87 -30.19 -3.23
N ALA A 45 37.00 -28.98 -2.68
CA ALA A 45 37.18 -28.77 -1.25
C ALA A 45 35.81 -28.71 -0.58
N ALA A 46 35.60 -29.63 0.36
CA ALA A 46 34.46 -29.68 1.28
C ALA A 46 34.57 -28.59 2.36
N ASP A 47 33.40 -28.23 2.90
CA ASP A 47 33.16 -27.51 4.16
C ASP A 47 33.57 -26.03 4.24
N ALA A 48 32.73 -25.18 3.64
CA ALA A 48 32.43 -23.87 4.21
C ALA A 48 31.17 -24.00 5.10
N PRO A 49 31.17 -23.47 6.34
CA PRO A 49 30.02 -23.59 7.23
C PRO A 49 28.80 -22.95 6.59
N GLU A 50 27.71 -23.72 6.52
CA GLU A 50 26.37 -23.23 6.21
C GLU A 50 26.10 -22.00 7.06
N SER A 51 26.17 -20.81 6.44
CA SER A 51 25.49 -19.67 7.00
C SER A 51 24.02 -20.07 6.99
N LEU A 52 23.47 -20.26 8.17
CA LEU A 52 22.03 -20.34 8.37
C LEU A 52 21.47 -19.06 7.77
N ALA A 53 21.04 -19.14 6.52
CA ALA A 53 20.36 -18.08 5.84
C ALA A 53 19.21 -17.69 6.75
N GLN A 54 19.31 -16.51 7.37
CA GLN A 54 18.16 -15.82 7.90
C GLN A 54 17.09 -15.96 6.83
N VAL A 55 16.00 -16.63 7.16
CA VAL A 55 14.80 -16.62 6.37
C VAL A 55 14.38 -15.16 6.35
N GLU A 56 14.84 -14.40 5.36
CA GLU A 56 14.31 -13.09 5.05
C GLU A 56 12.80 -13.31 4.98
N GLN A 57 12.04 -12.58 5.80
CA GLN A 57 10.60 -12.50 5.71
C GLN A 57 10.26 -11.85 4.36
N GLY A 58 10.44 -12.59 3.28
CA GLY A 58 10.08 -12.16 1.95
C GLY A 58 8.57 -12.10 1.89
N VAL A 59 8.02 -10.94 1.55
CA VAL A 59 6.62 -10.83 1.13
C VAL A 59 6.43 -11.73 -0.10
N ALA A 60 5.90 -12.94 0.12
CA ALA A 60 5.58 -13.86 -0.95
C ALA A 60 4.40 -13.29 -1.77
N LEU A 61 4.68 -12.86 -3.00
CA LEU A 61 3.75 -12.21 -3.90
C LEU A 61 2.89 -13.25 -4.64
N GLY A 62 1.89 -13.83 -3.97
CA GLY A 62 0.68 -14.19 -4.70
C GLY A 62 0.02 -12.87 -5.10
N GLY A 63 -0.12 -12.59 -6.39
CA GLY A 63 -0.61 -11.28 -6.87
C GLY A 63 -1.99 -10.88 -6.31
N THR A 64 -2.44 -9.66 -6.64
CA THR A 64 -3.72 -9.14 -6.14
C THR A 64 -4.89 -10.06 -6.48
N TYR A 65 -5.65 -10.47 -5.46
CA TYR A 65 -6.92 -11.14 -5.63
C TYR A 65 -8.01 -10.11 -5.92
N TRP A 66 -8.61 -10.19 -7.10
CA TRP A 66 -9.78 -9.41 -7.46
C TRP A 66 -11.05 -10.23 -7.33
N TRP A 67 -12.04 -9.68 -6.63
CA TRP A 67 -13.36 -10.26 -6.48
C TRP A 67 -14.43 -9.21 -6.69
N GLY A 68 -15.48 -9.54 -7.43
CA GLY A 68 -16.56 -8.61 -7.70
C GLY A 68 -17.84 -9.31 -8.12
N THR A 69 -18.95 -8.62 -7.90
CA THR A 69 -20.27 -9.10 -8.32
C THR A 69 -21.17 -7.93 -8.67
N SER A 70 -22.19 -8.21 -9.47
CA SER A 70 -23.34 -7.32 -9.71
C SER A 70 -24.61 -7.86 -9.04
N ASN A 71 -24.53 -8.98 -8.33
CA ASN A 71 -25.65 -9.60 -7.65
C ASN A 71 -25.75 -9.08 -6.20
N ASN A 72 -26.97 -9.01 -5.68
CA ASN A 72 -27.19 -8.73 -4.27
C ASN A 72 -26.73 -9.88 -3.37
N GLY A 73 -26.39 -9.52 -2.13
CA GLY A 73 -25.99 -10.44 -1.09
C GLY A 73 -24.48 -10.44 -0.85
N ASN A 74 -24.07 -11.33 0.07
CA ASN A 74 -22.68 -11.53 0.42
C ASN A 74 -22.07 -12.63 -0.46
N THR A 75 -21.04 -12.28 -1.23
CA THR A 75 -20.25 -13.21 -2.04
C THR A 75 -18.82 -13.22 -1.53
N THR A 76 -18.25 -14.39 -1.32
CA THR A 76 -16.95 -14.55 -0.68
C THR A 76 -16.11 -15.61 -1.39
N TYR A 77 -14.80 -15.49 -1.29
CA TYR A 77 -13.85 -16.49 -1.78
C TYR A 77 -12.65 -16.59 -0.83
N THR A 78 -12.18 -17.81 -0.58
CA THR A 78 -11.02 -18.05 0.30
C THR A 78 -9.73 -17.73 -0.44
N ILE A 79 -8.89 -16.86 0.13
CA ILE A 79 -7.63 -16.37 -0.47
C ILE A 79 -6.37 -16.81 0.29
N GLY A 80 -6.52 -17.71 1.27
CA GLY A 80 -5.41 -18.33 1.98
C GLY A 80 -5.67 -18.53 3.47
N THR A 81 -4.69 -19.10 4.16
CA THR A 81 -4.73 -19.34 5.61
C THR A 81 -4.41 -18.07 6.40
N THR A 82 -4.88 -17.92 7.62
CA THR A 82 -4.47 -16.82 8.51
C THR A 82 -3.08 -16.97 9.10
N THR A 83 -2.47 -18.15 8.96
CA THR A 83 -1.13 -18.47 9.47
C THR A 83 -0.07 -17.87 8.56
N GLY A 84 0.83 -17.06 9.12
CA GLY A 84 1.97 -16.52 8.40
C GLY A 84 1.65 -15.46 7.34
N GLN A 85 0.39 -15.01 7.22
CA GLN A 85 0.01 -13.95 6.28
C GLN A 85 -1.09 -13.04 6.82
N THR A 86 -1.08 -11.78 6.37
CA THR A 86 -2.09 -10.77 6.70
C THR A 86 -2.54 -10.06 5.43
N CYS A 87 -3.85 -10.00 5.20
CA CYS A 87 -4.41 -9.49 3.95
C CYS A 87 -5.06 -8.13 4.12
N PHE A 88 -4.89 -7.27 3.12
CA PHE A 88 -5.31 -5.88 3.12
C PHE A 88 -5.86 -5.48 1.76
N LEU A 89 -6.60 -4.38 1.72
CA LEU A 89 -7.13 -3.82 0.48
C LEU A 89 -6.00 -3.31 -0.42
N THR A 90 -6.16 -3.56 -1.71
CA THR A 90 -5.41 -2.88 -2.79
C THR A 90 -6.33 -2.08 -3.69
N GLY A 91 -7.63 -2.35 -3.68
CA GLY A 91 -8.58 -1.59 -4.50
C GLY A 91 -10.03 -1.78 -4.09
N VAL A 92 -10.86 -0.79 -4.42
CA VAL A 92 -12.32 -0.91 -4.42
C VAL A 92 -12.84 -0.18 -5.66
N GLN A 93 -13.72 -0.83 -6.40
CA GLN A 93 -14.30 -0.34 -7.64
C GLN A 93 -15.81 -0.50 -7.64
N GLY A 94 -16.51 0.42 -8.29
CA GLY A 94 -17.95 0.38 -8.49
C GLY A 94 -18.75 1.10 -7.41
N ASN A 95 -19.92 0.55 -7.11
CA ASN A 95 -20.98 1.25 -6.39
C ASN A 95 -21.19 0.71 -4.97
N LEU A 96 -20.81 1.50 -3.96
CA LEU A 96 -21.04 1.20 -2.55
C LEU A 96 -22.40 1.71 -2.05
N LYS A 97 -23.09 2.58 -2.78
CA LYS A 97 -24.35 3.19 -2.34
C LYS A 97 -25.50 2.17 -2.34
N PRO A 98 -26.08 1.77 -1.19
CA PRO A 98 -27.19 0.82 -1.16
C PRO A 98 -28.45 1.38 -1.87
N THR A 99 -29.34 0.51 -2.37
CA THR A 99 -30.62 0.94 -2.98
C THR A 99 -31.59 1.44 -1.92
N VAL A 100 -31.64 0.76 -0.77
CA VAL A 100 -32.55 1.09 0.34
C VAL A 100 -31.75 1.78 1.44
N ALA A 101 -32.28 2.89 1.95
CA ALA A 101 -31.66 3.61 3.05
C ALA A 101 -31.56 2.73 4.31
N GLY A 102 -30.45 2.81 5.03
CA GLY A 102 -30.16 1.96 6.20
C GLY A 102 -29.55 0.58 5.88
N ASN A 103 -29.62 0.11 4.63
CA ASN A 103 -28.84 -1.08 4.22
C ASN A 103 -27.36 -0.72 4.08
N TRP A 104 -26.50 -1.74 4.12
CA TRP A 104 -25.05 -1.56 4.04
C TRP A 104 -24.49 -2.29 2.84
N SER A 105 -23.63 -1.65 2.06
CA SER A 105 -22.74 -2.33 1.13
C SER A 105 -21.32 -2.27 1.69
N SER A 106 -20.53 -3.30 1.42
CA SER A 106 -19.14 -3.34 1.85
C SER A 106 -18.30 -4.22 0.95
N ALA A 107 -17.02 -3.90 0.87
CA ALA A 107 -16.05 -4.65 0.10
C ALA A 107 -14.73 -4.75 0.88
N GLY A 108 -14.08 -5.91 0.81
CA GLY A 108 -12.74 -6.08 1.33
C GLY A 108 -12.40 -7.51 1.74
N THR A 109 -11.71 -7.66 2.87
CA THR A 109 -11.25 -8.94 3.39
C THR A 109 -11.63 -9.15 4.86
N TYR A 110 -11.75 -10.40 5.29
CA TYR A 110 -11.93 -10.76 6.71
C TYR A 110 -11.37 -12.15 7.01
N MET A 111 -11.16 -12.41 8.31
CA MET A 111 -10.74 -13.72 8.82
C MET A 111 -11.94 -14.53 9.32
N SER A 112 -12.03 -15.80 8.95
CA SER A 112 -12.99 -16.75 9.53
C SER A 112 -12.48 -18.19 9.42
N GLY A 113 -12.69 -19.01 10.44
CA GLY A 113 -12.30 -20.43 10.41
C GLY A 113 -10.83 -20.69 10.03
N GLY A 114 -9.90 -19.84 10.47
CA GLY A 114 -8.48 -19.94 10.14
C GLY A 114 -8.09 -19.53 8.71
N ASN A 115 -9.01 -18.93 7.95
CA ASN A 115 -8.81 -18.51 6.58
C ASN A 115 -9.08 -17.02 6.38
N TRP A 116 -8.41 -16.43 5.39
CA TRP A 116 -8.73 -15.15 4.82
C TRP A 116 -9.76 -15.30 3.70
N PHE A 117 -10.74 -14.41 3.69
CA PHE A 117 -11.76 -14.32 2.66
C PHE A 117 -11.72 -12.94 2.02
N VAL A 118 -11.65 -12.89 0.70
CA VAL A 118 -12.08 -11.69 -0.05
C VAL A 118 -13.59 -11.74 -0.20
N TYR A 119 -14.25 -10.59 -0.12
CA TYR A 119 -15.69 -10.54 -0.27
C TYR A 119 -16.22 -9.19 -0.78
N VAL A 120 -17.41 -9.30 -1.33
CA VAL A 120 -18.29 -8.17 -1.63
C VAL A 120 -19.66 -8.49 -1.05
N ASN A 121 -20.19 -7.57 -0.24
CA ASN A 121 -21.57 -7.60 0.21
C ASN A 121 -22.29 -6.39 -0.36
N HIS A 122 -23.34 -6.64 -1.11
CA HIS A 122 -23.93 -5.65 -1.98
C HIS A 122 -25.46 -5.65 -1.89
N ASN A 123 -26.07 -4.46 -1.89
CA ASN A 123 -27.51 -4.25 -1.69
C ASN A 123 -28.16 -3.32 -2.74
N ASN A 124 -27.60 -3.26 -3.95
CA ASN A 124 -28.15 -2.45 -5.05
C ASN A 124 -28.12 -3.09 -6.46
N SER A 125 -27.72 -4.35 -6.58
CA SER A 125 -27.52 -5.09 -7.84
C SER A 125 -26.71 -4.33 -8.90
N LYS A 126 -25.61 -3.69 -8.51
CA LYS A 126 -24.65 -3.02 -9.39
C LYS A 126 -23.25 -3.58 -9.19
N ALA A 127 -22.38 -3.30 -10.16
CA ALA A 127 -20.99 -3.67 -10.09
C ALA A 127 -20.34 -3.10 -8.81
N LEU A 128 -19.79 -3.98 -7.99
CA LEU A 128 -18.93 -3.67 -6.86
C LEU A 128 -17.82 -4.73 -6.80
N GLY A 129 -16.58 -4.27 -6.74
CA GLY A 129 -15.39 -5.12 -6.72
C GLY A 129 -14.37 -4.64 -5.69
N THR A 130 -13.51 -5.55 -5.28
CA THR A 130 -12.41 -5.29 -4.36
C THR A 130 -11.16 -6.06 -4.80
N GLY A 131 -10.01 -5.39 -4.64
CA GLY A 131 -8.68 -5.98 -4.75
C GLY A 131 -8.13 -6.22 -3.34
N VAL A 132 -7.50 -7.36 -3.12
CA VAL A 132 -6.86 -7.74 -1.86
C VAL A 132 -5.51 -8.36 -2.11
N GLN A 133 -4.51 -7.97 -1.31
CA GLN A 133 -3.17 -8.54 -1.32
C GLN A 133 -2.81 -8.98 0.09
N CYS A 134 -2.13 -10.12 0.20
CA CYS A 134 -1.62 -10.63 1.46
C CYS A 134 -0.11 -10.39 1.56
N LEU A 135 0.31 -9.90 2.72
CA LEU A 135 1.71 -9.88 3.13
C LEU A 135 2.04 -11.19 3.81
N ALA A 136 3.20 -11.78 3.52
CA ALA A 136 3.69 -13.02 4.13
C ALA A 136 4.25 -12.80 5.55
N THR A 137 3.47 -12.11 6.39
CA THR A 137 3.75 -11.92 7.81
C THR A 137 2.44 -11.87 8.58
N SER A 138 2.45 -12.49 9.77
CA SER A 138 1.45 -12.28 10.82
C SER A 138 2.06 -11.67 12.08
N THR A 139 3.34 -11.29 12.02
CA THR A 139 4.09 -10.68 13.13
C THR A 139 3.47 -9.33 13.47
N GLY A 140 3.21 -9.09 14.75
CA GLY A 140 2.59 -7.84 15.19
C GLY A 140 1.19 -7.59 14.66
N ARG A 141 0.51 -8.60 14.06
CA ARG A 141 -0.85 -8.45 13.55
C ARG A 141 -1.80 -8.04 14.68
N THR A 142 -2.41 -6.87 14.56
CA THR A 142 -3.38 -6.37 15.54
C THR A 142 -4.79 -6.90 15.25
N ALA A 143 -5.67 -6.76 16.23
CA ALA A 143 -7.10 -6.97 16.00
C ALA A 143 -7.63 -5.92 15.01
N GLU A 144 -8.60 -6.33 14.19
CA GLU A 144 -9.27 -5.41 13.26
C GLU A 144 -10.08 -4.35 14.03
N VAL A 145 -9.86 -3.09 13.69
CA VAL A 145 -10.56 -1.93 14.27
C VAL A 145 -11.56 -1.39 13.27
N THR A 146 -12.74 -1.02 13.75
CA THR A 146 -13.80 -0.41 12.94
C THR A 146 -13.98 1.05 13.30
N TRP A 147 -14.00 1.93 12.30
CA TRP A 147 -14.43 3.32 12.43
C TRP A 147 -15.72 3.54 11.65
N ARG A 148 -16.60 4.37 12.20
CA ARG A 148 -17.86 4.79 11.58
C ARG A 148 -17.96 6.30 11.63
N GLN A 149 -18.59 6.86 10.60
CA GLN A 149 -18.84 8.30 10.57
C GLN A 149 -19.63 8.78 11.79
N GLY A 150 -19.30 9.98 12.26
CA GLY A 150 -19.84 10.60 13.46
C GLY A 150 -19.11 10.20 14.75
N THR A 151 -18.04 9.41 14.65
CA THR A 151 -17.21 9.04 15.79
C THR A 151 -15.78 9.56 15.63
N ALA A 152 -15.11 9.83 16.76
CA ALA A 152 -13.70 10.18 16.75
C ALA A 152 -12.84 9.07 16.10
N ALA A 153 -11.72 9.47 15.51
CA ALA A 153 -10.73 8.55 14.95
C ALA A 153 -10.35 7.47 15.97
N LYS A 154 -10.15 6.25 15.50
CA LYS A 154 -9.85 5.09 16.33
C LYS A 154 -8.36 4.81 16.34
N LEU A 155 -7.80 4.62 17.53
CA LEU A 155 -6.42 4.18 17.71
C LEU A 155 -6.26 2.75 17.16
N LEU A 156 -5.25 2.55 16.32
CA LEU A 156 -4.84 1.25 15.79
C LEU A 156 -3.64 0.68 16.55
N GLY A 157 -2.80 1.56 17.10
CA GLY A 157 -1.64 1.20 17.92
C GLY A 157 -0.53 2.24 17.86
N ALA A 158 0.44 2.13 18.76
CA ALA A 158 1.63 3.00 18.75
C ALA A 158 2.45 2.83 17.46
N VAL A 159 3.05 3.91 16.98
CA VAL A 159 4.06 3.90 15.91
C VAL A 159 5.32 3.20 16.42
N THR A 160 5.83 2.26 15.62
CA THR A 160 7.14 1.65 15.81
C THR A 160 7.91 1.73 14.48
N ALA A 161 9.18 1.33 14.46
CA ALA A 161 9.96 1.27 13.22
C ALA A 161 9.28 0.38 12.16
N ASP A 162 8.70 -0.73 12.59
CA ASP A 162 8.22 -1.80 11.71
C ASP A 162 6.70 -1.77 11.49
N ARG A 163 5.94 -1.17 12.40
CA ARG A 163 4.48 -1.23 12.33
C ARG A 163 3.94 -0.44 11.16
N ARG A 164 3.12 -1.09 10.35
CA ARG A 164 2.32 -0.46 9.28
C ARG A 164 0.87 -0.90 9.40
N CYS A 165 -0.03 0.01 9.08
CA CYS A 165 -1.47 -0.23 9.17
C CYS A 165 -2.14 0.12 7.86
N PHE A 166 -3.08 -0.72 7.44
CA PHE A 166 -3.75 -0.62 6.14
C PHE A 166 -5.23 -0.92 6.27
N LEU A 167 -6.01 -0.48 5.29
CA LEU A 167 -7.41 -0.79 5.23
C LEU A 167 -7.63 -2.28 4.92
N THR A 168 -8.67 -2.84 5.52
CA THR A 168 -9.14 -4.21 5.28
C THR A 168 -10.54 -4.22 4.69
N ARG A 169 -11.30 -3.14 4.89
CA ARG A 169 -12.70 -3.03 4.46
C ARG A 169 -13.13 -1.58 4.29
N LEU A 170 -13.97 -1.33 3.28
CA LEU A 170 -14.82 -0.15 3.19
C LEU A 170 -16.29 -0.51 3.31
N GLU A 171 -17.07 0.38 3.89
CA GLU A 171 -18.49 0.19 4.16
C GLU A 171 -19.26 1.49 3.91
N ALA A 172 -20.37 1.40 3.20
CA ALA A 172 -21.26 2.54 2.98
C ALA A 172 -22.71 2.14 3.22
N SER A 173 -23.45 3.07 3.82
CA SER A 173 -24.90 3.07 3.89
C SER A 173 -25.42 4.34 3.22
N THR A 174 -26.44 4.99 3.77
CA THR A 174 -27.04 6.19 3.19
C THR A 174 -26.10 7.40 3.26
N GLY A 175 -25.78 7.96 2.08
CA GLY A 175 -25.07 9.24 1.94
C GLY A 175 -23.55 9.17 2.05
N ALA A 176 -22.95 8.03 2.38
CA ALA A 176 -21.50 7.88 2.37
C ALA A 176 -20.94 7.65 0.96
N PHE A 177 -19.75 8.18 0.68
CA PHE A 177 -19.06 8.11 -0.61
C PHE A 177 -19.93 8.63 -1.76
N THR A 178 -20.53 9.80 -1.58
CA THR A 178 -21.34 10.50 -2.58
C THR A 178 -20.71 11.80 -3.07
N THR A 179 -19.70 12.31 -2.38
CA THR A 179 -18.98 13.54 -2.73
C THR A 179 -17.49 13.28 -2.97
N GLY A 180 -16.80 14.27 -3.55
CA GLY A 180 -15.35 14.22 -3.76
C GLY A 180 -14.55 14.26 -2.46
N ASP A 181 -15.13 14.88 -1.42
CA ASP A 181 -14.49 15.11 -0.12
C ASP A 181 -14.62 13.92 0.84
N ASP A 182 -15.59 13.03 0.58
CA ASP A 182 -15.77 11.80 1.34
C ASP A 182 -14.49 10.95 1.33
N GLU A 183 -14.04 10.48 2.50
CA GLU A 183 -12.88 9.60 2.64
C GLU A 183 -12.90 8.75 3.91
N VAL A 184 -12.21 7.61 3.82
CA VAL A 184 -11.78 6.79 4.95
C VAL A 184 -10.30 6.52 4.77
N LYS A 185 -9.51 6.73 5.82
CA LYS A 185 -8.06 6.56 5.78
C LYS A 185 -7.44 6.15 7.11
N VAL A 186 -6.23 5.65 6.98
CA VAL A 186 -5.28 5.30 8.01
C VAL A 186 -4.13 6.29 7.93
N TRP A 187 -3.76 6.87 9.06
CA TRP A 187 -2.63 7.79 9.16
C TRP A 187 -1.89 7.58 10.47
N ASN A 188 -0.69 8.16 10.59
CA ASN A 188 0.01 8.26 11.87
C ASN A 188 0.31 9.73 12.20
N ASP A 189 0.33 10.06 13.48
CA ASP A 189 0.69 11.40 14.00
C ASP A 189 2.14 11.47 14.52
N GLY A 190 2.95 10.45 14.20
CA GLY A 190 4.30 10.26 14.75
C GLY A 190 4.35 9.52 16.09
N LEU A 191 3.23 9.36 16.79
CA LEU A 191 3.12 8.61 18.05
C LEU A 191 2.24 7.36 17.89
N ASN A 192 1.14 7.50 17.17
CA ASN A 192 0.07 6.51 17.04
C ASN A 192 -0.44 6.44 15.60
N TRP A 193 -0.90 5.25 15.23
CA TRP A 193 -1.69 4.98 14.04
C TRP A 193 -3.18 5.13 14.34
N TYR A 194 -3.92 5.72 13.41
CA TYR A 194 -5.36 5.93 13.53
C TYR A 194 -6.09 5.48 12.28
N LEU A 195 -7.34 5.07 12.47
CA LEU A 195 -8.34 4.90 11.42
C LEU A 195 -9.45 5.94 11.62
N GLY A 196 -9.82 6.62 10.55
CA GLY A 196 -10.89 7.61 10.56
C GLY A 196 -11.18 8.14 9.17
N GLY A 197 -11.82 9.28 9.09
CA GLY A 197 -12.17 9.90 7.82
C GLY A 197 -13.22 10.97 8.01
N ASP A 198 -13.76 11.43 6.89
CA ASP A 198 -14.92 12.31 6.86
C ASP A 198 -15.85 11.82 5.77
N LEU A 199 -17.12 11.60 6.11
CA LEU A 199 -18.12 11.10 5.18
C LEU A 199 -19.39 11.93 5.31
N SER A 200 -19.97 12.28 4.17
CA SER A 200 -21.22 13.03 4.06
C SER A 200 -22.42 12.25 4.62
N GLY A 201 -22.28 10.95 4.86
CA GLY A 201 -23.33 10.11 5.42
C GLY A 201 -22.81 8.88 6.15
N THR A 202 -23.73 7.97 6.46
CA THR A 202 -23.44 6.78 7.27
C THR A 202 -22.55 5.82 6.51
N GLY A 203 -21.33 5.64 6.98
CA GLY A 203 -20.32 4.80 6.36
C GLY A 203 -19.13 4.57 7.28
N GLY A 204 -18.07 3.99 6.75
CA GLY A 204 -16.80 3.84 7.46
C GLY A 204 -15.90 2.82 6.82
N GLY A 205 -14.99 2.27 7.62
CA GLY A 205 -14.09 1.23 7.18
C GLY A 205 -13.45 0.53 8.34
N ARG A 206 -12.57 -0.41 7.99
CA ARG A 206 -11.79 -1.18 8.95
C ARG A 206 -10.35 -1.23 8.54
N ALA A 207 -9.50 -1.38 9.55
CA ALA A 207 -8.07 -1.47 9.37
C ALA A 207 -7.47 -2.38 10.45
N MET A 208 -6.28 -2.88 10.15
CA MET A 208 -5.42 -3.51 11.13
C MET A 208 -3.97 -3.16 10.82
N CYS A 209 -3.09 -3.49 11.76
CA CYS A 209 -1.66 -3.30 11.62
C CYS A 209 -0.95 -4.64 11.57
N VAL A 210 0.26 -4.61 11.03
CA VAL A 210 1.22 -5.72 11.01
C VAL A 210 2.62 -5.12 11.07
N ASP A 211 3.59 -5.87 11.58
CA ASP A 211 4.98 -5.46 11.55
C ASP A 211 5.63 -5.94 10.24
N VAL A 212 6.30 -5.01 9.55
CA VAL A 212 7.02 -5.23 8.31
C VAL A 212 8.40 -4.56 8.39
N PRO A 213 9.45 -5.16 7.79
CA PRO A 213 10.82 -4.70 7.97
C PRO A 213 11.06 -3.26 7.49
N THR A 214 10.48 -2.87 6.35
CA THR A 214 10.79 -1.57 5.74
C THR A 214 9.57 -0.91 5.09
N GLY A 215 9.50 0.42 5.21
CA GLY A 215 8.58 1.23 4.40
C GLY A 215 9.27 1.66 3.10
N GLN A 216 8.55 1.57 1.99
CA GLN A 216 9.02 1.93 0.64
C GLN A 216 8.44 3.26 0.14
N GLY A 217 7.59 3.90 0.95
CA GLY A 217 6.98 5.19 0.65
C GLY A 217 5.48 5.21 0.90
N SER A 218 4.89 6.40 0.76
CA SER A 218 3.45 6.63 0.85
C SER A 218 3.02 7.66 -0.18
N TRP A 219 1.84 7.47 -0.78
CA TRP A 219 1.31 8.28 -1.86
C TRP A 219 -0.14 8.63 -1.63
N LEU A 220 -0.54 9.80 -2.14
CA LEU A 220 -1.92 10.23 -2.25
C LEU A 220 -2.14 10.73 -3.67
N TRP A 221 -3.02 10.07 -4.40
CA TRP A 221 -3.41 10.47 -5.75
C TRP A 221 -4.90 10.70 -5.84
N GLY A 222 -5.29 11.69 -6.64
CA GLY A 222 -6.68 12.07 -6.85
C GLY A 222 -6.95 12.39 -8.30
N SER A 223 -8.02 11.82 -8.84
CA SER A 223 -8.51 12.12 -10.19
C SER A 223 -9.65 13.14 -10.12
N GLY A 224 -9.79 13.99 -11.15
CA GLY A 224 -10.98 14.80 -11.35
C GLY A 224 -12.18 13.95 -11.83
N TYR A 225 -13.39 14.51 -11.73
CA TYR A 225 -14.59 13.90 -12.30
C TYR A 225 -14.46 13.70 -13.82
N GLY A 226 -14.87 12.53 -14.31
CA GLY A 226 -14.74 12.13 -15.72
C GLY A 226 -13.31 11.83 -16.18
N GLY A 227 -12.30 12.00 -15.33
CA GLY A 227 -10.90 11.67 -15.63
C GLY A 227 -10.47 10.33 -15.04
N GLY A 228 -9.24 9.92 -15.34
CA GLY A 228 -8.59 8.78 -14.72
C GLY A 228 -7.13 8.69 -15.17
N PHE A 229 -6.28 8.16 -14.30
CA PHE A 229 -4.87 7.92 -14.63
C PHE A 229 -4.32 6.75 -13.82
N THR A 230 -3.18 6.26 -14.29
CA THR A 230 -2.35 5.28 -13.60
C THR A 230 -0.96 5.85 -13.46
N GLU A 231 -0.38 5.78 -12.26
CA GLU A 231 0.97 6.27 -11.98
C GLU A 231 1.78 5.21 -11.20
N ASN A 232 3.09 5.37 -11.18
CA ASN A 232 4.01 4.46 -10.48
C ASN A 232 4.11 4.78 -8.99
N LEU A 233 3.92 3.76 -8.13
CA LEU A 233 4.16 3.85 -6.69
C LEU A 233 5.61 3.48 -6.38
N ALA A 234 5.93 2.18 -6.42
CA ALA A 234 7.22 1.64 -6.03
C ALA A 234 7.71 0.59 -7.02
N TYR A 235 9.00 0.65 -7.37
CA TYR A 235 9.65 -0.40 -8.12
C TYR A 235 9.77 -1.65 -7.25
N ASN A 236 9.46 -2.81 -7.83
CA ASN A 236 9.51 -4.09 -7.15
C ASN A 236 10.62 -4.98 -7.74
N PRO A 237 11.84 -4.95 -7.18
CA PRO A 237 12.90 -5.90 -7.53
C PRO A 237 12.66 -7.31 -6.96
N GLY A 238 11.57 -7.51 -6.23
CA GLY A 238 11.28 -8.68 -5.41
C GLY A 238 10.95 -8.27 -3.98
N GLY A 239 9.80 -8.74 -3.48
CA GLY A 239 9.38 -8.58 -2.07
C GLY A 239 8.73 -7.24 -1.70
N VAL A 240 8.51 -6.31 -2.63
CA VAL A 240 7.73 -5.10 -2.34
C VAL A 240 6.24 -5.38 -2.54
N ALA A 241 5.39 -4.89 -1.64
CA ALA A 241 3.94 -4.86 -1.81
C ALA A 241 3.36 -3.48 -1.46
N CYS A 242 2.35 -3.06 -2.20
CA CYS A 242 1.66 -1.78 -2.01
C CYS A 242 0.20 -2.02 -1.67
N LEU A 243 -0.29 -1.34 -0.64
CA LEU A 243 -1.60 -1.56 -0.04
C LEU A 243 -2.30 -0.22 0.22
N LEU A 244 -3.63 -0.24 0.25
CA LEU A 244 -4.42 0.95 0.54
C LEU A 244 -4.35 1.30 2.03
N THR A 245 -3.92 2.53 2.29
CA THR A 245 -4.11 3.19 3.58
C THR A 245 -5.37 4.04 3.58
N GLY A 246 -6.03 4.27 2.44
CA GLY A 246 -7.20 5.13 2.37
C GLY A 246 -7.88 5.11 1.01
N LEU A 247 -9.16 5.49 0.99
CA LEU A 247 -9.94 5.73 -0.22
C LEU A 247 -10.89 6.90 0.02
N GLY A 248 -11.00 7.77 -0.97
CA GLY A 248 -11.98 8.84 -0.99
C GLY A 248 -12.64 9.04 -2.34
N GLY A 249 -13.68 9.87 -2.36
CA GLY A 249 -14.48 10.22 -3.52
C GLY A 249 -15.76 9.37 -3.70
N PRO A 250 -16.54 9.67 -4.75
CA PRO A 250 -17.92 9.20 -4.88
C PRO A 250 -18.03 7.77 -5.45
N MET A 251 -18.33 6.78 -4.60
CA MET A 251 -18.50 5.37 -4.99
C MET A 251 -19.93 5.08 -5.42
N THR A 252 -20.43 5.85 -6.41
CA THR A 252 -21.82 5.80 -6.90
C THR A 252 -21.95 5.26 -8.32
N THR A 253 -20.84 5.10 -9.03
CA THR A 253 -20.83 4.60 -10.41
C THR A 253 -20.84 3.08 -10.44
N SER A 254 -21.66 2.51 -11.31
CA SER A 254 -21.83 1.05 -11.43
C SER A 254 -20.88 0.46 -12.48
N SER A 255 -19.56 0.51 -12.22
CA SER A 255 -18.53 -0.02 -13.13
C SER A 255 -17.37 -0.68 -12.38
N PHE A 256 -16.88 -1.82 -12.87
CA PHE A 256 -15.64 -2.45 -12.38
C PHE A 256 -14.37 -1.71 -12.80
N THR A 257 -14.48 -0.59 -13.53
CA THR A 257 -13.33 0.24 -13.91
C THR A 257 -13.36 1.62 -13.26
N ASP A 258 -14.40 1.93 -12.47
CA ASP A 258 -14.53 3.19 -11.74
C ASP A 258 -14.17 2.96 -10.27
N GLY A 259 -13.03 3.48 -9.81
CA GLY A 259 -12.59 3.29 -8.44
C GLY A 259 -11.13 3.63 -8.22
N VAL A 260 -10.56 2.97 -7.22
CA VAL A 260 -9.13 2.97 -6.92
C VAL A 260 -8.63 1.53 -6.98
N SER A 261 -7.50 1.30 -7.65
CA SER A 261 -6.79 0.03 -7.62
C SER A 261 -5.29 0.23 -7.46
N ILE A 262 -4.64 -0.74 -6.83
CA ILE A 262 -3.20 -0.88 -6.74
C ILE A 262 -2.86 -2.26 -7.29
N ASP A 263 -2.11 -2.29 -8.39
CA ASP A 263 -1.80 -3.52 -9.11
C ASP A 263 -0.31 -3.58 -9.44
N TYR A 264 0.24 -4.78 -9.46
CA TYR A 264 1.62 -5.00 -9.88
C TYR A 264 1.69 -5.20 -11.39
N ASN A 265 2.43 -4.34 -12.08
CA ASN A 265 2.70 -4.45 -13.50
C ASN A 265 4.01 -5.21 -13.71
N SER A 266 3.92 -6.47 -14.17
CA SER A 266 5.10 -7.31 -14.39
C SER A 266 5.99 -6.85 -15.56
N GLY A 267 5.45 -6.04 -16.48
CA GLY A 267 6.20 -5.50 -17.62
C GLY A 267 7.14 -4.36 -17.21
N THR A 268 6.65 -3.43 -16.38
CA THR A 268 7.44 -2.30 -15.86
C THR A 268 8.13 -2.64 -14.54
N ARG A 269 7.66 -3.71 -13.86
CA ARG A 269 8.03 -4.12 -12.50
C ARG A 269 7.71 -3.06 -11.45
N TYR A 270 6.73 -2.20 -11.70
CA TYR A 270 6.22 -1.26 -10.72
C TYR A 270 4.91 -1.76 -10.12
N TRP A 271 4.72 -1.42 -8.86
CA TRP A 271 3.37 -1.25 -8.34
C TRP A 271 2.82 0.06 -8.85
N GLU A 272 1.61 0.02 -9.37
CA GLU A 272 0.93 1.13 -9.98
C GLU A 272 -0.40 1.36 -9.26
N MET A 273 -0.82 2.61 -9.11
CA MET A 273 -2.18 2.91 -8.64
C MET A 273 -2.97 3.60 -9.75
N THR A 274 -4.16 3.07 -10.00
CA THR A 274 -5.15 3.67 -10.89
C THR A 274 -6.21 4.36 -10.04
N VAL A 275 -6.52 5.62 -10.39
CA VAL A 275 -7.55 6.42 -9.72
C VAL A 275 -8.47 7.01 -10.78
N VAL A 276 -9.78 6.80 -10.66
CA VAL A 276 -10.76 7.13 -11.71
C VAL A 276 -11.95 7.92 -11.16
N ASN A 277 -12.40 8.91 -11.91
CA ASN A 277 -13.68 9.61 -11.77
C ASN A 277 -13.93 10.24 -10.38
N GLY A 278 -13.12 11.23 -10.01
CA GLY A 278 -13.31 11.98 -8.76
C GLY A 278 -12.84 11.26 -7.51
N LYS A 279 -12.17 10.09 -7.67
CA LYS A 279 -11.65 9.30 -6.56
C LYS A 279 -10.30 9.79 -6.06
N ARG A 280 -9.99 9.40 -4.82
CA ARG A 280 -8.69 9.56 -4.18
C ARG A 280 -8.23 8.23 -3.62
N GLY A 281 -7.00 7.83 -3.92
CA GLY A 281 -6.35 6.65 -3.37
C GLY A 281 -5.19 7.06 -2.46
N TYR A 282 -5.09 6.42 -1.31
CA TYR A 282 -3.95 6.56 -0.41
C TYR A 282 -3.25 5.20 -0.32
N ALA A 283 -1.96 5.17 -0.58
CA ALA A 283 -1.16 3.95 -0.54
C ALA A 283 0.04 4.09 0.37
N SER A 284 0.48 2.96 0.90
CA SER A 284 1.84 2.79 1.39
C SER A 284 2.40 1.45 0.89
N CYS A 285 3.68 1.45 0.56
CA CYS A 285 4.40 0.28 0.08
C CYS A 285 5.39 -0.19 1.15
N VAL A 286 5.60 -1.50 1.22
CA VAL A 286 6.41 -2.16 2.24
C VAL A 286 7.24 -3.30 1.63
N LYS A 287 8.31 -3.67 2.31
CA LYS A 287 9.14 -4.84 2.03
C LYS A 287 9.62 -5.46 3.32
#